data_AF-A0A496VFG8-F1
#
_entry.id   AF-A0A496VFG8-F1
#
_cell.length_a   1.000
_cell.length_b   1.000
_cell.length_c   1.000
_cell.angle_alpha   90.00
_cell.angle_beta   90.00
_cell.angle_gamma   90.00
#
_symmetry.space_group_name_H-M   'P 1'
#
loop_
_entity.id
_entity.type
_entity.pdbx_description
1 polymer ?
#
loop_
_entity_poly.entity_id
_entity_poly.type
_entity_poly.pdbx_seq_one_letter_code
_entity_poly.pdbx_strand_id
1 'polypeptide(L)'
;MLLYTSRQFKRLTQGVKTLVDSYDNLLVFLNYTLSDGDEERLRILIGDIIMDRISHKICFTDLSLEKGLEYCHDLITHYQLDKSKGYFPFEEDSLKALLNSLHTRSLTPYEINKKCSDILYYSLENQVNQITQEQVVKWLNT
;
A
#
# COMPACT_ATOMS: atom_id res chain seq x y z
N MET A 1 -13.55 13.87 -6.37
CA MET A 1 -14.03 13.21 -5.14
C MET A 1 -15.55 13.32 -5.13
N LEU A 2 -16.26 12.19 -5.28
CA LEU A 2 -17.73 12.18 -5.28
C LEU A 2 -18.21 11.86 -3.86
N LEU A 3 -18.72 12.88 -3.17
CA LEU A 3 -19.33 12.74 -1.85
C LEU A 3 -20.82 12.45 -2.04
N TYR A 4 -21.22 11.20 -1.82
CA TYR A 4 -22.61 10.80 -1.91
C TYR A 4 -23.24 10.71 -0.51
N THR A 5 -24.47 11.18 -0.41
CA THR A 5 -25.35 10.91 0.74
C THR A 5 -25.84 9.46 0.69
N SER A 6 -26.25 8.89 1.83
CA SER A 6 -26.74 7.51 1.90
C SER A 6 -27.91 7.22 0.92
N ARG A 7 -28.71 8.23 0.57
CA ARG A 7 -29.79 8.12 -0.43
C ARG A 7 -29.25 7.99 -1.87
N GLN A 8 -28.14 8.65 -2.18
CA GLN A 8 -27.51 8.57 -3.48
C GLN A 8 -26.75 7.24 -3.66
N PHE A 9 -26.18 6.69 -2.59
CA PHE A 9 -25.57 5.36 -2.62
C PHE A 9 -26.56 4.25 -2.97
N LYS A 10 -27.78 4.28 -2.43
CA LYS A 10 -28.83 3.31 -2.83
C LYS A 10 -29.12 3.31 -4.33
N ARG A 11 -29.09 4.49 -4.97
CA ARG A 11 -29.28 4.60 -6.44
C ARG A 11 -28.10 4.03 -7.20
N LEU A 12 -26.87 4.27 -6.72
CA LEU A 12 -25.66 3.69 -7.30
C LEU A 12 -25.69 2.16 -7.20
N THR A 13 -25.99 1.60 -6.03
CA THR A 13 -26.15 0.15 -5.83
C THR A 13 -27.17 -0.44 -6.79
N GLN A 14 -28.34 0.18 -6.95
CA GLN A 14 -29.37 -0.32 -7.86
C GLN A 14 -28.91 -0.24 -9.34
N GLY A 15 -28.15 0.80 -9.69
CA GLY A 15 -27.52 0.93 -11.00
C GLY A 15 -26.52 -0.19 -11.26
N VAL A 16 -25.56 -0.40 -10.34
CA VAL A 16 -24.56 -1.47 -10.43
C VAL A 16 -25.24 -2.84 -10.49
N LYS A 17 -26.26 -3.09 -9.65
CA LYS A 17 -27.04 -4.32 -9.70
C LYS A 17 -27.66 -4.55 -11.07
N THR A 18 -28.36 -3.55 -11.61
CA THR A 18 -28.99 -3.64 -12.94
C THR A 18 -27.94 -3.95 -14.01
N LEU A 19 -26.77 -3.32 -13.94
CA LEU A 19 -25.70 -3.55 -14.88
C LEU A 19 -25.16 -4.98 -14.77
N VAL A 20 -24.89 -5.47 -13.56
CA VAL A 20 -24.42 -6.84 -13.32
C VAL A 20 -25.45 -7.88 -13.76
N ASP A 21 -26.74 -7.63 -13.53
CA ASP A 21 -27.82 -8.55 -13.93
C ASP A 21 -28.10 -8.54 -15.45
N SER A 22 -27.71 -7.48 -16.18
CA SER A 22 -28.03 -7.30 -17.60
C SER A 22 -26.91 -7.73 -18.56
N TYR A 23 -25.70 -7.95 -18.07
CA TYR A 23 -24.53 -8.18 -18.91
C TYR A 23 -23.63 -9.27 -18.31
N ASP A 24 -23.48 -10.39 -19.03
CA ASP A 24 -22.68 -11.54 -18.58
C ASP A 24 -21.16 -11.29 -18.59
N ASN A 25 -20.68 -10.25 -19.30
CA ASN A 25 -19.25 -9.92 -19.44
C ASN A 25 -18.91 -8.50 -19.01
N LEU A 26 -19.54 -8.02 -17.94
CA LEU A 26 -19.30 -6.68 -17.40
C LEU A 26 -18.14 -6.69 -16.39
N LEU A 27 -17.15 -5.82 -16.62
CA LEU A 27 -16.10 -5.50 -15.66
C LEU A 27 -16.28 -4.06 -15.17
N VAL A 28 -16.42 -3.88 -13.85
CA VAL A 28 -16.52 -2.57 -13.21
C VAL A 28 -15.45 -2.43 -12.16
N PHE A 29 -14.68 -1.34 -12.22
CA PHE A 29 -13.74 -0.95 -11.18
C PHE A 29 -14.36 0.15 -10.32
N LEU A 30 -14.55 -0.13 -9.02
CA LEU A 30 -15.09 0.82 -8.06
C LEU A 30 -14.07 0.99 -6.94
N ASN A 31 -13.60 2.23 -6.75
CA ASN A 31 -12.68 2.59 -5.69
C ASN A 31 -13.43 3.34 -4.58
N TYR A 32 -13.36 2.79 -3.37
CA TYR A 32 -13.96 3.40 -2.18
C TYR A 32 -12.85 3.80 -1.21
N THR A 33 -12.90 5.04 -0.75
CA THR A 33 -12.07 5.52 0.35
C THR A 33 -12.97 5.61 1.58
N LEU A 34 -12.76 4.70 2.53
CA LEU A 34 -13.49 4.68 3.80
C LEU A 34 -12.59 5.29 4.89
N SER A 35 -13.17 6.05 5.81
CA SER A 35 -12.43 6.68 6.90
C SER A 35 -11.91 5.68 7.94
N ASP A 36 -12.51 4.48 8.00
CA ASP A 36 -12.01 3.31 8.75
C ASP A 36 -12.30 2.06 7.91
N GLY A 37 -11.45 1.03 8.03
CA GLY A 37 -11.51 -0.25 7.29
C GLY A 37 -12.67 -1.17 7.69
N ASP A 38 -13.85 -0.59 7.86
CA ASP A 38 -15.01 -1.27 8.41
C ASP A 38 -15.87 -1.85 7.28
N GLU A 39 -15.84 -3.17 7.17
CA GLU A 39 -16.64 -3.95 6.23
C GLU A 39 -18.14 -3.66 6.38
N GLU A 40 -18.58 -3.28 7.58
CA GLU A 40 -19.96 -2.88 7.84
C GLU A 40 -20.31 -1.58 7.09
N ARG A 41 -19.39 -0.60 7.06
CA ARG A 41 -19.60 0.64 6.29
C ARG A 41 -19.60 0.38 4.80
N LEU A 42 -18.74 -0.51 4.31
CA LEU A 42 -18.78 -0.94 2.92
C LEU A 42 -20.13 -1.58 2.60
N ARG A 43 -20.61 -2.51 3.44
CA ARG A 43 -21.92 -3.15 3.30
C ARG A 43 -23.06 -2.15 3.27
N ILE A 44 -23.05 -1.12 4.12
CA ILE A 44 -24.06 -0.03 4.08
C ILE A 44 -24.01 0.72 2.75
N LEU A 45 -22.82 0.92 2.21
CA LEU A 45 -22.57 1.75 1.04
C LEU A 45 -22.92 1.05 -0.27
N ILE A 46 -22.51 -0.20 -0.45
CA ILE A 46 -22.80 -1.00 -1.65
C ILE A 46 -24.07 -1.83 -1.52
N GLY A 47 -24.58 -2.05 -0.30
CA GLY A 47 -25.80 -2.81 -0.03
C GLY A 47 -25.60 -4.33 -0.06
N ASP A 48 -26.46 -5.04 0.67
CA ASP A 48 -26.38 -6.50 0.81
C ASP A 48 -26.46 -7.23 -0.53
N ILE A 49 -27.25 -6.72 -1.48
CA ILE A 49 -27.43 -7.32 -2.81
C ILE A 49 -26.11 -7.47 -3.58
N ILE A 50 -25.20 -6.49 -3.46
CA ILE A 50 -23.88 -6.57 -4.10
C ILE A 50 -22.93 -7.39 -3.22
N MET A 51 -22.97 -7.19 -1.90
CA MET A 51 -22.13 -7.94 -0.95
C MET A 51 -22.32 -9.46 -1.07
N ASP A 52 -23.56 -9.92 -1.17
CA ASP A 52 -23.90 -11.34 -1.25
C ASP A 52 -23.44 -11.99 -2.57
N ARG A 53 -23.07 -11.18 -3.57
CA ARG A 53 -22.55 -11.63 -4.86
C ARG A 53 -21.02 -11.61 -4.92
N ILE A 54 -20.34 -11.14 -3.87
CA ILE A 54 -18.88 -11.18 -3.79
C ILE A 54 -18.47 -12.64 -3.57
N SER A 55 -18.03 -13.30 -4.64
CA SER A 55 -17.55 -14.69 -4.57
C SER A 55 -16.13 -14.79 -3.98
N HIS A 56 -15.34 -13.73 -4.13
CA HIS A 56 -13.95 -13.69 -3.68
C HIS A 56 -13.64 -12.34 -3.04
N LYS A 57 -13.13 -12.37 -1.82
CA LYS A 57 -12.61 -11.21 -1.12
C LYS A 57 -11.09 -11.28 -1.11
N ILE A 58 -10.44 -10.32 -1.75
CA ILE A 58 -8.99 -10.17 -1.72
C ILE A 58 -8.66 -9.17 -0.63
N CYS A 59 -8.11 -9.66 0.48
CA CYS A 59 -7.58 -8.82 1.54
C CYS A 59 -6.07 -8.70 1.36
N PHE A 60 -5.57 -7.49 1.23
CA PHE A 60 -4.13 -7.24 1.31
C PHE A 60 -3.73 -7.23 2.77
N THR A 61 -2.83 -8.13 3.16
CA THR A 61 -2.24 -8.14 4.50
C THR A 61 -0.98 -7.31 4.50
N ASP A 62 -0.55 -6.90 5.70
CA ASP A 62 0.79 -6.36 5.89
C ASP A 62 1.83 -7.36 5.38
N LEU A 63 2.92 -6.84 4.83
CA LEU A 63 4.03 -7.66 4.36
C LEU A 63 4.78 -8.25 5.57
N SER A 64 5.23 -9.49 5.47
CA SER A 64 6.29 -10.01 6.35
C SER A 64 7.58 -9.23 6.10
N LEU A 65 8.52 -9.26 7.04
CA LEU A 65 9.81 -8.58 6.86
C LEU A 65 10.57 -9.07 5.61
N GLU A 66 10.52 -10.38 5.33
CA GLU A 66 11.13 -10.99 4.16
C GLU A 66 10.51 -10.44 2.87
N LYS A 67 9.18 -10.42 2.79
CA LYS A 67 8.43 -9.83 1.67
C LYS A 67 8.63 -8.32 1.53
N GLY A 68 8.82 -7.61 2.64
CA GLY A 68 9.18 -6.19 2.62
C GLY A 68 10.56 -5.97 2.02
N LEU A 69 11.53 -6.83 2.35
CA LEU A 69 12.88 -6.77 1.79
C LEU A 69 12.88 -7.10 0.29
N GLU A 70 12.16 -8.15 -0.11
CA GLU A 70 11.95 -8.51 -1.52
C GLU A 70 11.31 -7.35 -2.30
N TYR A 71 10.26 -6.73 -1.74
CA TYR A 71 9.64 -5.54 -2.32
C TYR A 71 10.64 -4.38 -2.52
N CYS A 72 11.47 -4.08 -1.53
CA CYS A 72 12.50 -3.06 -1.65
C CYS A 72 13.53 -3.42 -2.73
N HIS A 73 14.00 -4.67 -2.74
CA HIS A 73 14.95 -5.16 -3.74
C HIS A 73 14.42 -4.99 -5.16
N ASP A 74 13.19 -5.43 -5.40
CA ASP A 74 12.55 -5.39 -6.71
C ASP A 74 12.37 -3.95 -7.18
N LEU A 75 11.92 -3.06 -6.28
CA LEU A 75 11.69 -1.67 -6.61
C LEU A 75 13.01 -0.93 -6.90
N ILE A 76 14.03 -1.12 -6.07
CA ILE A 76 15.36 -0.52 -6.30
C ILE A 76 15.93 -1.03 -7.63
N THR A 77 16.00 -2.34 -7.82
CA THR A 77 16.57 -2.97 -9.02
C THR A 77 15.82 -2.56 -10.30
N HIS A 78 14.50 -2.35 -10.21
CA HIS A 78 13.69 -1.91 -11.33
C HIS A 78 14.05 -0.49 -11.80
N TYR A 79 14.30 0.43 -10.87
CA TYR A 79 14.59 1.84 -11.17
C TYR A 79 16.08 2.18 -11.24
N GLN A 80 16.96 1.25 -10.89
CA GLN A 80 18.40 1.45 -10.90
C GLN A 80 18.96 1.38 -12.33
N LEU A 81 19.85 2.32 -12.67
CA LEU A 81 20.56 2.33 -13.95
C LEU A 81 21.54 1.16 -14.08
N ASP A 82 22.16 0.78 -12.96
CA ASP A 82 23.14 -0.29 -12.87
C ASP A 82 22.66 -1.37 -11.90
N LYS A 83 22.07 -2.42 -12.46
CA LYS A 83 21.49 -3.55 -11.70
C LYS A 83 22.52 -4.37 -10.94
N SER A 84 23.82 -4.20 -11.21
CA SER A 84 24.88 -4.92 -10.47
C SER A 84 25.04 -4.41 -9.04
N LYS A 85 24.45 -3.25 -8.70
CA LYS A 85 24.60 -2.59 -7.42
C LYS A 85 23.58 -3.02 -6.35
N GLY A 86 22.68 -3.95 -6.66
CA GLY A 86 21.72 -4.52 -5.71
C GLY A 86 20.93 -3.44 -4.98
N TYR A 87 21.02 -3.40 -3.65
CA TYR A 87 20.27 -2.47 -2.79
C TYR A 87 20.73 -1.01 -2.81
N PHE A 88 21.80 -0.66 -3.54
CA PHE A 88 22.34 0.70 -3.54
C PHE A 88 21.27 1.77 -3.87
N PRO A 89 21.16 2.86 -3.08
CA PRO A 89 22.14 3.37 -2.11
C PRO A 89 22.09 2.75 -0.71
N PHE A 90 21.19 1.81 -0.46
CA PHE A 90 21.10 1.11 0.82
C PHE A 90 22.03 -0.11 0.88
N GLU A 91 22.40 -0.47 2.11
CA GLU A 91 22.84 -1.81 2.45
C GLU A 91 21.63 -2.69 2.78
N GLU A 92 21.75 -4.00 2.57
CA GLU A 92 20.67 -4.93 2.92
C GLU A 92 20.32 -4.84 4.42
N ASP A 93 21.33 -4.75 5.28
CA ASP A 93 21.15 -4.67 6.73
C ASP A 93 20.54 -3.32 7.17
N SER A 94 20.75 -2.25 6.40
CA SER A 94 20.12 -0.97 6.67
C SER A 94 18.63 -0.99 6.32
N LEU A 95 18.25 -1.64 5.22
CA LEU A 95 16.84 -1.90 4.91
C LEU A 95 16.18 -2.83 5.94
N LYS A 96 16.86 -3.88 6.39
CA LYS A 96 16.35 -4.75 7.48
C LYS A 96 16.09 -3.95 8.75
N ALA A 97 17.02 -3.06 9.14
CA ALA A 97 16.82 -2.21 10.32
C ALA A 97 15.64 -1.24 10.14
N LEU A 98 15.50 -0.65 8.95
CA LEU A 98 14.39 0.25 8.63
C LEU A 98 13.03 -0.49 8.67
N LEU A 99 12.95 -1.66 8.05
CA LEU A 99 11.74 -2.49 8.03
C LEU A 99 11.36 -3.01 9.42
N ASN A 100 12.35 -3.41 10.24
CA ASN A 100 12.10 -3.79 11.64
C ASN A 100 11.50 -2.63 12.45
N SER A 101 11.91 -1.39 12.20
CA SER A 101 11.32 -0.23 12.87
C SER A 101 9.83 -0.02 12.51
N LEU A 102 9.45 -0.37 11.28
CA LEU A 102 8.08 -0.27 10.77
C LEU A 102 7.18 -1.42 11.21
N HIS A 103 7.75 -2.59 11.47
CA HIS A 103 7.01 -3.81 11.81
C HIS A 103 6.14 -3.65 13.08
N THR A 104 6.44 -2.67 13.93
CA THR A 104 5.64 -2.35 15.12
C THR A 104 4.29 -1.69 14.82
N ARG A 105 4.04 -1.23 13.59
CA ARG A 105 2.81 -0.53 13.20
C ARG A 105 2.05 -1.22 12.07
N SER A 106 2.66 -1.28 10.88
CA SER A 106 2.09 -1.90 9.68
C SER A 106 3.17 -1.87 8.59
N LEU A 107 3.43 -3.00 7.95
CA LEU A 107 4.40 -3.11 6.87
C LEU A 107 3.70 -3.03 5.50
N THR A 108 3.08 -1.87 5.22
CA THR A 108 2.47 -1.62 3.90
C THR A 108 3.48 -1.02 2.93
N PRO A 109 3.31 -1.24 1.60
CA PRO A 109 4.12 -0.57 0.59
C PRO A 109 4.16 0.96 0.75
N TYR A 110 3.05 1.57 1.19
CA TYR A 110 2.99 3.00 1.45
C TYR A 110 3.96 3.44 2.55
N GLU A 111 3.91 2.80 3.72
CA GLU A 111 4.80 3.15 4.85
C GLU A 111 6.27 2.87 4.53
N ILE A 112 6.55 1.77 3.82
CA ILE A 112 7.90 1.44 3.34
C ILE A 112 8.40 2.56 2.41
N ASN A 113 7.64 2.90 1.36
CA ASN A 113 8.04 3.92 0.39
C ASN A 113 8.26 5.29 1.05
N LYS A 114 7.38 5.66 1.99
CA LYS A 114 7.48 6.90 2.75
C LYS A 114 8.78 6.94 3.55
N LYS A 115 9.06 5.91 4.35
CA LYS A 115 10.28 5.88 5.18
C LYS A 115 11.56 5.78 4.36
N CYS A 116 11.58 4.99 3.29
CA CYS A 116 12.70 4.95 2.36
C CYS A 116 12.94 6.33 1.72
N SER A 117 11.87 7.03 1.34
CA SER A 117 11.99 8.39 0.79
C SER A 117 12.53 9.37 1.83
N ASP A 118 12.00 9.36 3.05
CA ASP A 118 12.43 10.26 4.12
C ASP A 118 13.93 10.14 4.41
N ILE A 119 14.44 8.90 4.55
CA ILE A 119 15.87 8.68 4.81
C ILE A 119 16.74 8.97 3.58
N LEU A 120 16.24 8.77 2.36
CA LEU A 120 16.94 9.17 1.14
C LEU A 120 17.12 10.69 1.09
N TYR A 121 16.07 11.46 1.37
CA TYR A 121 16.15 12.93 1.43
C TYR A 121 17.11 13.39 2.53
N TYR A 122 17.00 12.80 3.73
CA TYR A 122 17.94 13.08 4.82
C TYR A 122 19.40 12.79 4.40
N SER A 123 19.64 11.65 3.74
CA SER A 123 20.98 11.27 3.31
C SER A 123 21.52 12.21 2.23
N LEU A 124 20.66 12.65 1.31
CA LEU A 124 21.01 13.63 0.28
C LEU A 124 21.42 14.98 0.89
N GLU A 125 20.66 15.48 1.88
CA GLU A 125 20.97 16.73 2.59
C GLU A 125 22.30 16.66 3.36
N ASN A 126 22.63 15.48 3.88
CA ASN A 126 23.85 15.23 4.65
C ASN A 126 25.03 14.72 3.80
N GLN A 127 24.90 14.72 2.46
CA GLN A 127 25.93 14.25 1.51
C GLN A 127 26.40 12.80 1.77
N VAL A 128 25.48 11.94 2.20
CA VAL A 128 25.71 10.52 2.45
C VAL A 128 25.38 9.72 1.19
N ASN A 129 26.38 9.06 0.62
CA ASN A 129 26.23 8.29 -0.63
C ASN A 129 25.79 6.84 -0.42
N GLN A 130 25.97 6.28 0.78
CA GLN A 130 25.64 4.90 1.12
C GLN A 130 24.97 4.88 2.50
N ILE A 131 23.77 4.29 2.55
CA ILE A 131 22.92 4.24 3.73
C ILE A 131 23.21 2.96 4.50
N THR A 132 23.97 3.08 5.59
CA THR A 132 24.36 1.95 6.46
C THR A 132 23.35 1.73 7.59
N GLN A 133 23.43 0.56 8.24
CA GLN A 133 22.58 0.26 9.39
C GLN A 133 22.72 1.29 10.52
N GLU A 134 23.95 1.73 10.81
CA GLU A 134 24.23 2.72 11.85
C GLU A 134 23.53 4.06 11.57
N GLN A 135 23.49 4.48 10.31
CA GLN A 135 22.84 5.72 9.90
C GLN A 135 21.32 5.63 10.03
N VAL A 136 20.73 4.48 9.67
CA VAL A 136 19.30 4.22 9.89
C VAL A 136 18.98 4.32 11.38
N VAL A 137 19.76 3.68 12.25
CA VAL A 137 19.56 3.72 13.70
C VAL A 137 19.70 5.15 14.23
N LYS A 138 20.70 5.90 13.76
CA LYS A 138 20.89 7.31 14.16
C LYS A 138 19.70 8.18 13.74
N TRP A 139 19.23 8.02 12.50
CA TRP A 139 18.11 8.77 11.95
C TRP A 139 16.79 8.47 12.69
N LEU A 140 16.54 7.21 13.04
CA LEU A 140 15.36 6.81 13.81
C LEU A 140 15.30 7.43 15.23
N ASN A 141 16.45 7.84 15.77
CA ASN A 141 16.58 8.47 17.09
C ASN A 141 16.66 10.01 17.05
N THR A 142 16.55 10.62 15.86
CA THR A 142 16.56 12.08 15.67
C THR A 142 15.13 12.61 15.68
#